data_AF-A0A938L0E6-F1
#
_entry.id   AF-A0A938L0E6-F1
#
_cell.length_a   1.000
_cell.length_b   1.000
_cell.length_c   1.000
_cell.angle_alpha   90.00
_cell.angle_beta   90.00
_cell.angle_gamma   90.00
#
_symmetry.space_group_name_H-M   'P 1'
#
loop_
_entity.id
_entity.type
_entity.pdbx_description
1 polymer ?
#
loop_
_entity_poly.entity_id
_entity_poly.type
_entity_poly.pdbx_seq_one_letter_code
_entity_poly.pdbx_strand_id
1 'polypeptide(L)'
;MRPISEFRECDRSFWAYVKFVSEGLGYSVRAGRGQPKQLRRYLPVEVASFLEERNIATRGMHDGLPGGPATLGDALCGYLNRRAETLEREIAPLLMERKEAEGHFRRLRRKLRPTCYLPMNKQKKEKRHHNFLTCIVNMLTEEALGGRA
;
A
#
# COMPACT_ATOMS: atom_id res chain seq x y z
N MET A 1 11.53 -0.88 -0.03
CA MET A 1 10.81 -1.01 -1.31
C MET A 1 11.70 -0.41 -2.38
N ARG A 2 11.98 -1.12 -3.47
CA ARG A 2 12.75 -0.52 -4.58
C ARG A 2 11.85 0.48 -5.31
N PRO A 3 12.38 1.63 -5.75
CA PRO A 3 11.60 2.54 -6.57
C PRO A 3 11.21 1.86 -7.89
N ILE A 4 10.07 2.25 -8.46
CA ILE A 4 9.70 1.89 -9.83
C ILE A 4 10.69 2.59 -10.75
N SER A 5 11.59 1.81 -11.37
CA SER A 5 12.76 2.29 -12.11
C SER A 5 12.42 3.35 -13.15
N GLU A 6 11.31 3.15 -13.83
CA GLU A 6 10.79 3.95 -14.92
C GLU A 6 10.43 5.37 -14.47
N PHE A 7 10.23 5.63 -13.18
CA PHE A 7 9.82 6.94 -12.67
C PHE A 7 10.81 7.53 -11.63
N ARG A 8 11.99 6.94 -11.52
CA ARG A 8 12.97 7.29 -10.47
C ARG A 8 13.45 8.75 -10.56
N GLU A 9 13.65 9.24 -11.77
CA GLU A 9 14.19 10.57 -12.04
C GLU A 9 13.09 11.63 -12.25
N CYS A 10 11.82 11.29 -12.00
CA CYS A 10 10.73 12.25 -12.08
C CYS A 10 10.86 13.34 -11.01
N ASP A 11 10.59 14.58 -11.39
CA ASP A 11 10.74 15.76 -10.55
C ASP A 11 9.63 15.89 -9.48
N ARG A 12 9.74 16.90 -8.61
CA ARG A 12 8.74 17.16 -7.56
C ARG A 12 7.36 17.49 -8.12
N SER A 13 7.31 18.13 -9.28
CA SER A 13 6.06 18.51 -9.94
C SER A 13 5.27 17.27 -10.31
N PHE A 14 5.90 16.28 -10.93
CA PHE A 14 5.29 14.98 -11.23
C PHE A 14 4.69 14.32 -9.99
N TRP A 15 5.41 14.29 -8.86
CA TRP A 15 4.92 13.69 -7.62
C TRP A 15 3.75 14.45 -7.02
N ALA A 16 3.70 15.78 -7.16
CA ALA A 16 2.55 16.59 -6.76
C ALA A 16 1.30 16.21 -7.58
N TYR A 17 1.44 16.01 -8.89
CA TYR A 17 0.35 15.53 -9.75
C TYR A 17 -0.12 14.12 -9.40
N VAL A 18 0.81 13.19 -9.18
CA VAL A 18 0.48 11.82 -8.75
C VAL A 18 -0.39 11.86 -7.49
N LYS A 19 0.00 12.66 -6.49
CA LYS A 19 -0.79 12.84 -5.28
C LYS A 19 -2.16 13.44 -5.60
N PHE A 20 -2.17 14.58 -6.28
CA PHE A 20 -3.39 15.33 -6.59
C PHE A 20 -4.43 14.50 -7.35
N VAL A 21 -4.00 13.81 -8.42
CA VAL A 21 -4.85 12.95 -9.25
C VAL A 21 -5.36 11.76 -8.44
N SER A 22 -4.50 11.08 -7.68
CA SER A 22 -4.92 9.88 -6.93
C SER A 22 -5.84 10.20 -5.75
N GLU A 23 -5.68 11.36 -5.11
CA GLU A 23 -6.60 11.85 -4.08
C GLU A 23 -7.95 12.24 -4.68
N GLY A 24 -7.96 12.92 -5.84
CA GLY A 24 -9.19 13.39 -6.46
C GLY A 24 -10.01 12.30 -7.15
N LEU A 25 -9.37 11.38 -7.85
CA LEU A 25 -10.04 10.27 -8.55
C LEU A 25 -10.24 9.03 -7.68
N GLY A 26 -9.60 9.00 -6.50
CA GLY A 26 -9.65 7.90 -5.54
C GLY A 26 -8.71 6.75 -5.87
N TYR A 27 -8.41 5.94 -4.85
CA TYR A 27 -7.38 4.89 -4.89
C TYR A 27 -7.89 3.48 -5.18
N SER A 28 -9.19 3.23 -5.00
CA SER A 28 -9.79 1.90 -5.08
C SER A 28 -11.18 1.95 -5.67
N VAL A 29 -11.55 0.91 -6.39
CA VAL A 29 -12.93 0.71 -6.85
C VAL A 29 -13.78 0.24 -5.67
N ARG A 30 -15.00 0.78 -5.56
CA ARG A 30 -15.97 0.29 -4.57
C ARG A 30 -16.39 -1.13 -4.94
N ALA A 31 -16.03 -2.08 -4.10
CA ALA A 31 -16.51 -3.46 -4.20
C ALA A 31 -17.82 -3.63 -3.43
N GLY A 32 -18.70 -4.49 -3.93
CA GLY A 32 -19.90 -4.93 -3.21
C GLY A 32 -19.56 -5.60 -1.88
N ARG A 33 -20.54 -5.75 -0.99
CA ARG A 33 -20.32 -6.38 0.33
C ARG A 33 -19.78 -7.80 0.16
N GLY A 34 -18.63 -8.08 0.77
CA GLY A 34 -17.97 -9.39 0.71
C GLY A 34 -17.11 -9.64 -0.53
N GLN A 35 -17.04 -8.69 -1.47
CA GLN A 35 -16.16 -8.79 -2.63
C GLN A 35 -14.78 -8.18 -2.33
N PRO A 36 -13.70 -8.73 -2.93
CA PRO A 36 -12.36 -8.18 -2.76
C PRO A 36 -12.31 -6.77 -3.34
N LYS A 37 -11.73 -5.84 -2.57
CA LYS A 37 -11.45 -4.48 -3.08
C LYS A 37 -10.32 -4.56 -4.09
N GLN A 38 -10.48 -3.81 -5.18
CA GLN A 38 -9.45 -3.66 -6.21
C GLN A 38 -8.95 -2.22 -6.20
N LEU A 39 -7.65 -2.05 -6.42
CA LEU A 39 -7.05 -0.74 -6.63
C LEU A 39 -7.53 -0.17 -7.96
N ARG A 40 -7.77 1.14 -7.96
CA ARG A 40 -8.24 1.84 -9.16
C ARG A 40 -7.20 1.71 -10.26
N ARG A 41 -7.67 1.47 -11.49
CA ARG A 41 -6.92 1.70 -12.71
C ARG A 41 -7.43 2.97 -13.37
N TYR A 42 -6.52 3.75 -13.93
CA TYR A 42 -6.77 5.06 -14.50
C TYR A 42 -6.57 5.01 -16.00
N LEU A 43 -7.49 5.61 -16.75
CA LEU A 43 -7.31 5.86 -18.17
C LEU A 43 -6.75 7.26 -18.39
N PRO A 44 -5.87 7.48 -19.40
CA PRO A 44 -5.30 8.79 -19.68
C PRO A 44 -6.36 9.89 -19.87
N VAL A 45 -7.48 9.56 -20.52
CA VAL A 45 -8.62 10.48 -20.70
C VAL A 45 -9.23 10.91 -19.37
N GLU A 46 -9.38 10.00 -18.39
CA GLU A 46 -9.94 10.35 -17.08
C GLU A 46 -9.01 11.30 -16.32
N VAL A 47 -7.70 11.07 -16.40
CA VAL A 47 -6.70 11.95 -15.77
C VAL A 47 -6.67 13.31 -16.46
N ALA A 48 -6.73 13.34 -17.80
CA ALA A 48 -6.76 14.58 -18.55
C ALA A 48 -8.00 15.41 -18.21
N SER A 49 -9.20 14.82 -18.27
CA SER A 49 -10.45 15.51 -17.92
C SER A 49 -10.45 16.00 -16.47
N PHE A 50 -9.92 15.21 -15.53
CA PHE A 50 -9.82 15.62 -14.13
C PHE A 50 -8.97 16.89 -13.93
N LEU A 51 -7.86 17.01 -14.66
CA LEU A 51 -6.98 18.18 -14.62
C LEU A 51 -7.60 19.39 -15.34
N GLU A 52 -8.24 19.16 -16.48
CA GLU A 52 -8.92 20.20 -17.26
C GLU A 52 -10.09 20.82 -16.49
N GLU A 53 -10.95 20.02 -15.87
CA GLU A 53 -12.06 20.48 -15.00
C GLU A 53 -11.59 21.38 -13.85
N ARG A 54 -10.32 21.24 -13.46
CA ARG A 54 -9.69 22.00 -12.36
C ARG A 54 -8.80 23.13 -12.87
N ASN A 55 -8.84 23.42 -14.16
CA ASN A 55 -8.05 24.46 -14.83
C ASN A 55 -6.54 24.33 -14.55
N ILE A 56 -6.03 23.10 -14.44
CA ILE A 56 -4.61 22.88 -14.19
C ILE A 56 -3.87 22.79 -15.53
N ALA A 57 -2.91 23.69 -15.71
CA ALA A 57 -2.07 23.72 -16.90
C ALA A 57 -1.20 22.46 -16.99
N THR A 58 -1.29 21.75 -18.12
CA THR A 58 -0.50 20.54 -18.41
C THR A 58 0.59 20.77 -19.47
N ARG A 59 0.59 21.95 -20.11
CA ARG A 59 1.48 22.31 -21.22
C ARG A 59 2.89 22.63 -20.71
N GLY A 60 3.91 22.09 -21.37
CA GLY A 60 5.33 22.33 -21.06
C GLY A 60 5.90 21.53 -19.88
N MET A 61 5.11 20.63 -19.27
CA MET A 61 5.56 19.82 -18.13
C MET A 61 6.05 18.41 -18.52
N HIS A 62 6.22 18.15 -19.82
CA HIS A 62 6.68 16.88 -20.37
C HIS A 62 8.20 16.84 -20.63
N ASP A 63 8.89 17.98 -20.50
CA ASP A 63 10.35 18.05 -20.65
C ASP A 63 11.01 17.29 -19.48
N GLY A 64 11.52 16.09 -19.77
CA GLY A 64 12.24 15.25 -18.80
C GLY A 64 11.49 14.02 -18.29
N LEU A 65 10.33 13.67 -18.83
CA LEU A 65 9.66 12.42 -18.45
C LEU A 65 10.38 11.19 -19.05
N PRO A 66 10.78 10.20 -18.22
CA PRO A 66 11.47 9.00 -18.68
C PRO A 66 10.61 8.19 -19.66
N GLY A 67 11.22 7.80 -20.80
CA GLY A 67 10.58 6.95 -21.81
C GLY A 67 9.71 7.67 -22.84
N GLY A 68 9.67 9.01 -22.85
CA GLY A 68 8.94 9.79 -23.86
C GLY A 68 7.43 9.54 -23.92
N PRO A 69 6.70 9.52 -22.79
CA PRO A 69 5.24 9.46 -22.82
C PRO A 69 4.68 10.61 -23.66
N ALA A 70 3.68 10.32 -24.51
CA ALA A 70 3.12 11.30 -25.44
C ALA A 70 2.51 12.52 -24.73
N THR A 71 2.04 12.33 -23.48
CA THR A 71 1.48 13.38 -22.64
C THR A 71 1.80 13.19 -21.15
N LEU A 72 1.62 14.25 -20.35
CA LEU A 72 1.64 14.16 -18.87
C LEU A 72 0.59 13.16 -18.35
N GLY A 73 -0.58 13.08 -19.00
CA GLY A 73 -1.63 12.13 -18.65
C GLY A 73 -1.17 10.68 -18.77
N ASP A 74 -0.46 10.34 -19.84
CA ASP A 74 0.09 9.00 -20.05
C ASP A 74 1.10 8.62 -18.98
N ALA A 75 1.99 9.56 -18.61
CA ALA A 75 2.99 9.35 -17.58
C ALA A 75 2.35 9.11 -16.20
N LEU A 76 1.36 9.92 -15.84
CA LEU A 76 0.63 9.79 -14.57
C LEU A 76 -0.14 8.47 -14.51
N CYS A 77 -0.86 8.12 -15.59
CA CYS A 77 -1.53 6.83 -15.70
C CYS A 77 -0.54 5.67 -15.61
N GLY A 78 0.59 5.75 -16.30
CA GLY A 78 1.65 4.74 -16.26
C GLY A 78 2.12 4.47 -14.84
N TYR A 79 2.49 5.52 -14.09
CA TYR A 79 2.93 5.35 -12.71
C TYR A 79 1.81 4.81 -11.80
N LEU A 80 0.62 5.41 -11.84
CA LEU A 80 -0.49 5.05 -10.96
C LEU A 80 -0.90 3.60 -11.17
N ASN A 81 -0.98 3.15 -12.43
CA ASN A 81 -1.34 1.78 -12.78
C ASN A 81 -0.23 0.78 -12.45
N ARG A 82 1.05 1.13 -12.70
CA ARG A 82 2.19 0.27 -12.33
C ARG A 82 2.29 0.09 -10.81
N ARG A 83 2.05 1.16 -10.04
CA ARG A 83 1.97 1.09 -8.57
C ARG A 83 0.85 0.16 -8.14
N ALA A 84 -0.33 0.28 -8.73
CA ALA A 84 -1.48 -0.55 -8.39
C ALA A 84 -1.24 -2.04 -8.73
N GLU A 85 -0.60 -2.32 -9.87
CA GLU A 85 -0.19 -3.68 -10.24
C GLU A 85 0.85 -4.25 -9.27
N THR A 86 1.88 -3.48 -8.92
CA THR A 86 2.91 -3.89 -7.95
C THR A 86 2.27 -4.27 -6.62
N LEU A 87 1.34 -3.44 -6.11
CA LEU A 87 0.67 -3.69 -4.85
C LEU A 87 -0.18 -4.97 -4.89
N GLU A 88 -0.91 -5.22 -5.97
CA GLU A 88 -1.81 -6.37 -6.07
C GLU A 88 -1.11 -7.68 -6.44
N ARG A 89 -0.12 -7.64 -7.34
CA ARG A 89 0.52 -8.86 -7.87
C ARG A 89 1.77 -9.25 -7.12
N GLU A 90 2.54 -8.27 -6.65
CA GLU A 90 3.84 -8.53 -6.04
C GLU A 90 3.77 -8.44 -4.51
N ILE A 91 3.03 -7.47 -3.96
CA ILE A 91 2.99 -7.23 -2.51
C ILE A 91 1.89 -8.03 -1.82
N ALA A 92 0.65 -8.02 -2.32
CA ALA A 92 -0.48 -8.67 -1.65
C ALA A 92 -0.24 -10.16 -1.32
N PRO A 93 0.37 -10.98 -2.20
CA PRO A 93 0.66 -12.38 -1.89
C PRO A 93 1.69 -12.59 -0.77
N LEU A 94 2.46 -11.55 -0.43
CA LEU A 94 3.44 -11.58 0.65
C LEU A 94 2.85 -11.16 2.01
N LEU A 95 1.59 -10.69 2.01
CA LEU A 95 0.89 -10.29 3.23
C LEU A 95 0.13 -11.47 3.81
N MET A 96 0.04 -11.51 5.14
CA MET A 96 -0.70 -12.56 5.85
C MET A 96 -2.15 -12.15 6.08
N GLU A 97 -3.04 -13.11 5.88
CA GLU A 97 -4.41 -13.04 6.38
C GLU A 97 -4.45 -13.23 7.90
N ARG A 98 -5.56 -12.78 8.51
CA ARG A 98 -5.74 -12.86 9.98
C ARG A 98 -5.53 -14.29 10.52
N LYS A 99 -6.06 -15.29 9.82
CA LYS A 99 -5.98 -16.70 10.24
C LYS A 99 -4.53 -17.20 10.25
N GLU A 100 -3.74 -16.78 9.27
CA GLU A 100 -2.32 -17.14 9.18
C GLU A 100 -1.55 -16.51 10.34
N ALA A 101 -1.72 -15.20 10.55
CA ALA A 101 -1.10 -14.48 11.66
C ALA A 101 -1.44 -15.11 13.03
N GLU A 102 -2.69 -15.53 13.23
CA GLU A 102 -3.12 -16.26 14.43
C GLU A 102 -2.40 -17.61 14.59
N GLY A 103 -2.26 -18.37 13.50
CA GLY A 103 -1.51 -19.63 13.49
C GLY A 103 -0.05 -19.44 13.89
N HIS A 104 0.61 -18.43 13.32
CA HIS A 104 1.98 -18.05 13.68
C HIS A 104 2.11 -17.66 15.16
N PHE A 105 1.20 -16.80 15.65
CA PHE A 105 1.16 -16.40 17.05
C PHE A 105 1.01 -17.60 17.99
N ARG A 106 0.03 -18.47 17.76
CA ARG A 106 -0.23 -19.64 18.61
C ARG A 106 0.96 -20.61 18.61
N ARG A 107 1.59 -20.82 17.46
CA ARG A 107 2.78 -21.68 17.32
C ARG A 107 3.96 -21.14 18.13
N LEU A 108 4.28 -19.85 17.97
CA LEU A 108 5.37 -19.20 18.68
C LEU A 108 5.12 -19.18 20.19
N ARG A 109 3.92 -18.80 20.62
CA ARG A 109 3.56 -18.78 22.06
C ARG A 109 3.75 -20.14 22.72
N ARG A 110 3.38 -21.23 22.03
CA ARG A 110 3.58 -22.59 22.54
C ARG A 110 5.04 -22.99 22.59
N LYS A 111 5.82 -22.62 21.58
CA LYS A 111 7.24 -22.95 21.46
C LYS A 111 8.10 -22.21 22.49
N LEU A 112 7.91 -20.90 22.58
CA LEU A 112 8.79 -20.01 23.34
C LEU A 112 8.34 -19.82 24.81
N ARG A 113 7.06 -20.09 25.12
CA ARG A 113 6.48 -19.89 26.46
C ARG A 113 6.83 -18.49 27.04
N PRO A 114 6.53 -17.42 26.30
CA PRO A 114 6.98 -16.07 26.63
C PRO A 114 6.43 -15.58 27.97
N THR A 115 7.20 -14.73 28.64
CA THR A 115 6.77 -13.98 29.85
C THR A 115 6.42 -12.53 29.54
N CYS A 116 6.79 -12.04 28.36
CA CYS A 116 6.51 -10.68 27.93
C CYS A 116 5.02 -10.39 27.77
N TYR A 117 4.69 -9.10 27.79
CA TYR A 117 3.32 -8.65 27.61
C TYR A 117 2.80 -8.95 26.19
N LEU A 118 1.63 -9.60 26.13
CA LEU A 118 0.93 -9.95 24.89
C LEU A 118 -0.33 -9.08 24.69
N PRO A 119 -0.20 -7.89 24.08
CA PRO A 119 -1.29 -6.92 23.99
C PRO A 119 -2.52 -7.46 23.26
N MET A 120 -3.69 -6.96 23.65
CA MET A 120 -4.94 -7.17 22.93
C MET A 120 -5.13 -6.11 21.85
N ASN A 121 -5.78 -6.48 20.75
CA ASN A 121 -6.29 -5.55 19.76
C ASN A 121 -7.33 -4.62 20.43
N LYS A 122 -7.30 -3.32 20.09
CA LYS A 122 -8.19 -2.28 20.64
C LYS A 122 -9.65 -2.44 20.21
N GLN A 123 -9.93 -3.31 19.24
CA GLN A 123 -11.27 -3.57 18.72
C GLN A 123 -12.12 -4.43 19.69
N LYS A 124 -13.42 -4.13 19.80
CA LYS A 124 -14.36 -4.78 20.73
C LYS A 124 -15.06 -6.00 20.10
N LYS A 125 -15.78 -6.77 20.95
CA LYS A 125 -16.65 -7.90 20.58
C LYS A 125 -15.90 -8.97 19.77
N GLU A 126 -16.46 -9.44 18.66
CA GLU A 126 -15.92 -10.49 17.78
C GLU A 126 -14.54 -10.16 17.18
N LYS A 127 -14.15 -8.87 17.21
CA LYS A 127 -12.83 -8.40 16.78
C LYS A 127 -11.82 -8.32 17.94
N ARG A 128 -12.21 -8.68 19.16
CA ARG A 128 -11.30 -8.76 20.31
C ARG A 128 -10.46 -10.02 20.20
N HIS A 129 -9.19 -9.84 19.85
CA HIS A 129 -8.17 -10.88 19.82
C HIS A 129 -6.81 -10.27 20.20
N HIS A 130 -5.76 -11.07 20.36
CA HIS A 130 -4.41 -10.52 20.54
C HIS A 130 -3.98 -9.69 19.34
N ASN A 131 -3.22 -8.62 19.55
CA ASN A 131 -2.54 -7.95 18.46
C ASN A 131 -1.40 -8.85 17.97
N PHE A 132 -1.70 -9.73 17.01
CA PHE A 132 -0.81 -10.82 16.63
C PHE A 132 0.58 -10.34 16.22
N LEU A 133 0.67 -9.28 15.40
CA LEU A 133 1.97 -8.75 14.97
C LEU A 133 2.80 -8.29 16.17
N THR A 134 2.23 -7.43 17.03
CA THR A 134 2.94 -6.93 18.21
C THR A 134 3.33 -8.07 19.16
N CYS A 135 2.43 -9.02 19.40
CA CYS A 135 2.74 -10.19 20.22
C CYS A 135 3.88 -11.02 19.62
N ILE A 136 3.87 -11.28 18.31
CA ILE A 136 4.92 -12.05 17.63
C ILE A 136 6.27 -11.35 17.78
N VAL A 137 6.32 -10.04 17.56
CA VAL A 137 7.55 -9.24 17.74
C VAL A 137 8.03 -9.32 19.19
N ASN A 138 7.15 -9.09 20.17
CA ASN A 138 7.53 -9.15 21.59
C ASN A 138 8.12 -10.51 21.98
N MET A 139 7.48 -11.62 21.56
CA MET A 139 7.98 -12.97 21.84
C MET A 139 9.36 -13.24 21.22
N LEU A 140 9.56 -12.82 19.96
CA LEU A 140 10.83 -13.01 19.27
C LEU A 140 11.93 -12.13 19.86
N THR A 141 11.60 -10.91 20.28
CA THR A 141 12.52 -10.01 20.96
C THR A 141 12.92 -10.55 22.33
N GLU A 142 11.97 -11.01 23.15
CA GLU A 142 12.25 -11.62 24.46
C GLU A 142 13.17 -12.84 24.32
N GLU A 143 12.90 -13.71 23.35
CA GLU A 143 13.76 -14.86 23.04
C GLU A 143 15.17 -14.42 22.65
N ALA A 144 15.30 -13.44 21.73
CA ALA A 144 16.60 -12.94 21.29
C ALA A 144 17.42 -12.27 22.40
N LEU A 145 16.75 -11.72 23.42
CA LEU A 145 17.38 -11.08 24.58
C LEU A 145 17.60 -12.04 25.77
N GLY A 146 17.23 -13.32 25.65
CA GLY A 146 17.44 -14.32 26.69
C GLY A 146 16.46 -14.23 27.88
N GLY A 147 15.21 -13.80 27.64
CA GLY A 147 14.13 -13.90 28.63
C GLY A 147 14.11 -12.83 29.73
N ARG A 148 14.74 -11.68 29.51
CA ARG A 148 14.67 -10.53 30.43
C ARG A 148 13.58 -9.56 29.95
N ALA A 149 12.38 -9.69 30.50
CA ALA A 149 11.32 -8.69 30.40
C ALA A 149 11.31 -7.79 31.65
#